data_AF-A0AA38X9A3-F1
#
_entry.id   AF-A0AA38X9A3-F1
#
_cell.length_a   1.000
_cell.length_b   1.000
_cell.length_c   1.000
_cell.angle_alpha   90.00
_cell.angle_beta   90.00
_cell.angle_gamma   90.00
#
_symmetry.space_group_name_H-M   'P 1'
#
loop_
_entity.id
_entity.type
_entity.pdbx_description
1 polymer ?
#
loop_
_entity_poly.entity_id
_entity_poly.type
_entity_poly.pdbx_seq_one_letter_code
_entity_poly.pdbx_strand_id
1 'polypeptide(L)'
;MEETASISSASNFWLVAAPSQNFEDVPTINVGYHEVPLPAYFRLLSLVESGQSESDIVQDVIRHTGAKNLHVVTEIVSNVAENQRLLTGPPKSSNRFSMAFRKSKKLSDYRASRVEARRDLYAVEEQLETAKQTEKKVLNEALILSQRKEELKELKMTPEERRKTTSAIEQQMKQVLQKHRDVEAEIKNARRLSVIHKTSLV
;
A
#
# COMPACT_ATOMS: atom_id res chain seq x y z
N MET A 1 35.49 13.86 -17.03
CA MET A 1 34.14 13.35 -16.74
C MET A 1 33.97 13.38 -15.24
N GLU A 2 33.37 14.45 -14.74
CA GLU A 2 32.56 14.43 -13.52
C GLU A 2 31.83 15.78 -13.50
N GLU A 3 30.59 15.69 -13.95
CA GLU A 3 29.66 16.80 -14.12
C GLU A 3 29.08 17.10 -12.74
N THR A 4 29.68 18.05 -12.03
CA THR A 4 29.02 18.68 -10.88
C THR A 4 27.91 19.54 -11.44
N ALA A 5 26.73 18.93 -11.59
CA ALA A 5 25.49 19.65 -11.88
C ALA A 5 25.26 20.67 -10.76
N SER A 6 25.58 21.91 -11.10
CA SER A 6 25.32 23.12 -10.34
C SER A 6 23.90 23.06 -9.78
N ILE A 7 23.78 23.08 -8.45
CA ILE A 7 22.51 23.30 -7.72
C ILE A 7 22.15 24.77 -7.94
N SER A 8 21.79 25.11 -9.17
CA SER A 8 21.38 26.43 -9.62
C SER A 8 19.92 26.36 -10.05
N SER A 9 19.06 26.02 -9.10
CA SER A 9 17.67 26.47 -9.07
C SER A 9 17.20 26.46 -7.63
N ALA A 10 17.78 27.33 -6.79
CA ALA A 10 17.06 27.85 -5.64
C ALA A 10 15.86 28.64 -6.20
N SER A 11 14.84 27.87 -6.58
CA SER A 11 13.60 28.34 -7.17
C SER A 11 13.04 29.44 -6.28
N ASN A 12 12.70 30.57 -6.89
CA ASN A 12 12.10 31.74 -6.25
C ASN A 12 10.65 31.45 -5.83
N PHE A 13 10.43 30.35 -5.13
CA PHE A 13 9.12 29.93 -4.68
C PHE A 13 8.80 30.63 -3.36
N TRP A 14 8.19 31.81 -3.49
CA TRP A 14 7.74 32.65 -2.38
C TRP A 14 6.22 32.59 -2.20
N LEU A 15 5.53 31.57 -2.72
CA LEU A 15 4.10 31.40 -2.46
C LEU A 15 3.92 30.87 -1.04
N VAL A 16 3.59 31.77 -0.11
CA VAL A 16 3.52 31.46 1.34
C VAL A 16 2.18 30.87 1.74
N ALA A 17 1.12 31.12 0.95
CA ALA A 17 -0.20 30.57 1.19
C ALA A 17 -0.84 30.11 -0.13
N ALA A 18 -1.26 28.85 -0.17
CA ALA A 18 -2.03 28.24 -1.23
C ALA A 18 -3.54 28.36 -0.92
N PRO A 19 -4.40 28.56 -1.93
CA PRO A 19 -5.84 28.67 -1.72
C PRO A 19 -6.51 27.34 -1.36
N SER A 20 -5.86 26.20 -1.62
CA SER A 20 -6.37 24.86 -1.35
C SER A 20 -5.24 23.86 -1.14
N GLN A 21 -5.58 22.68 -0.62
CA GLN A 21 -4.64 21.57 -0.50
C GLN A 21 -4.12 21.14 -1.87
N ASN A 22 -2.83 20.81 -1.94
CA ASN A 22 -2.15 20.36 -3.15
C ASN A 22 -2.36 21.29 -4.36
N PHE A 23 -2.37 22.61 -4.14
CA PHE A 23 -2.59 23.60 -5.18
C PHE A 23 -1.52 23.50 -6.28
N GLU A 24 -1.95 23.50 -7.55
CA GLU A 24 -1.07 23.37 -8.73
C GLU A 24 -0.12 22.16 -8.68
N ASP A 25 -0.61 21.03 -8.17
CA ASP A 25 0.16 19.78 -7.99
C ASP A 25 1.38 19.91 -7.05
N VAL A 26 1.47 21.00 -6.27
CA VAL A 26 2.49 21.20 -5.25
C VAL A 26 1.95 20.75 -3.89
N PRO A 27 2.60 19.79 -3.20
CA PRO A 27 2.15 19.37 -1.88
C PRO A 27 2.15 20.53 -0.87
N THR A 28 1.09 20.63 -0.07
CA THR A 28 0.92 21.66 0.96
C THR A 28 0.92 21.06 2.37
N ILE A 29 1.25 21.88 3.36
CA ILE A 29 1.15 21.58 4.79
C ILE A 29 0.32 22.67 5.47
N ASN A 30 -0.52 22.27 6.42
CA ASN A 30 -1.31 23.21 7.19
C ASN A 30 -0.46 23.85 8.31
N VAL A 31 -0.32 25.17 8.28
CA VAL A 31 0.40 25.98 9.28
C VAL A 31 -0.51 27.10 9.73
N GLY A 32 -0.98 27.02 10.98
CA GLY A 32 -1.83 28.08 11.56
C GLY A 32 -3.09 28.36 10.75
N TYR A 33 -3.80 27.32 10.29
CA TYR A 33 -4.99 27.41 9.42
C TYR A 33 -4.75 27.87 7.97
N HIS A 34 -3.49 28.06 7.57
CA HIS A 34 -3.11 28.36 6.19
C HIS A 34 -2.48 27.14 5.53
N GLU A 35 -2.83 26.87 4.28
CA GLU A 35 -2.15 25.86 3.47
C GLU A 35 -0.85 26.46 2.91
N VAL A 36 0.29 25.93 3.29
CA VAL A 36 1.62 26.40 2.87
C VAL A 36 2.24 25.36 1.96
N PRO A 37 2.65 25.68 0.74
CA PRO A 37 3.39 24.76 -0.11
C PRO A 37 4.68 24.29 0.59
N LEU A 38 4.98 22.98 0.51
CA LEU A 38 6.17 22.41 1.15
C LEU A 38 7.48 23.12 0.78
N PRO A 39 7.73 23.53 -0.48
CA PRO A 39 8.95 24.28 -0.82
C PRO A 39 9.07 25.60 -0.06
N ALA A 40 7.95 26.32 0.15
CA ALA A 40 7.94 27.55 0.92
C ALA A 40 8.14 27.28 2.42
N TYR A 41 7.50 26.24 2.96
CA TYR A 41 7.66 25.83 4.35
C TYR A 41 9.11 25.50 4.71
N PHE A 42 9.77 24.65 3.92
CA PHE A 42 11.17 24.28 4.17
C PHE A 42 12.11 25.47 4.05
N ARG A 43 11.82 26.40 3.14
CA ARG A 43 12.60 27.64 3.04
C ARG A 43 12.47 28.50 4.29
N LEU A 44 11.25 28.72 4.78
CA LEU A 44 11.02 29.45 6.03
C LEU A 44 11.72 28.77 7.21
N LEU A 45 11.64 27.43 7.27
CA LEU A 45 12.34 26.64 8.28
C LEU A 45 13.86 26.86 8.24
N SER A 46 14.47 26.82 7.05
CA SER A 46 15.91 27.08 6.90
C SER A 46 16.33 28.49 7.33
N LEU A 47 15.49 29.49 7.08
CA LEU A 47 15.75 30.87 7.52
C LEU A 47 15.69 30.98 9.05
N VAL A 48 14.70 30.35 9.67
CA VAL A 48 14.59 30.26 11.14
C VAL A 48 15.78 29.50 11.73
N GLU A 49 16.18 28.38 11.13
CA GLU A 49 17.35 27.58 11.56
C GLU A 49 18.66 28.34 11.45
N SER A 50 18.79 29.20 10.45
CA SER A 50 19.96 30.09 10.29
C SER A 50 20.02 31.20 11.34
N GLY A 51 19.02 31.32 12.22
CA GLY A 51 18.96 32.30 13.30
C GLY A 51 18.48 33.68 12.87
N GLN A 52 17.84 33.81 11.70
CA GLN A 52 17.21 35.07 11.30
C GLN A 52 16.01 35.38 12.21
N SER A 53 15.80 36.68 12.48
CA SER A 53 14.66 37.11 13.27
C SER A 53 13.36 36.96 12.48
N GLU A 54 12.26 36.68 13.18
CA GLU A 54 10.93 36.56 12.55
C GLU A 54 10.57 37.81 11.73
N SER A 55 10.93 39.00 12.21
CA SER A 55 10.72 40.27 11.50
C SER A 55 11.49 40.38 10.19
N ASP A 56 12.74 39.90 10.15
CA ASP A 56 13.56 39.95 8.95
C ASP A 56 13.04 38.99 7.88
N ILE A 57 12.65 37.78 8.31
CA ILE A 57 12.05 36.76 7.43
C ILE A 57 10.75 37.29 6.82
N VAL A 58 9.87 37.91 7.63
CA VAL A 58 8.62 38.51 7.16
C VAL A 58 8.90 39.61 6.13
N GLN A 59 9.88 40.48 6.38
CA GLN A 59 10.26 41.54 5.43
C GLN A 59 10.77 40.97 4.11
N ASP A 60 11.65 39.96 4.16
CA ASP A 60 12.18 39.32 2.97
C ASP A 60 11.07 38.65 2.14
N VAL A 61 10.14 37.96 2.80
CA VAL A 61 9.02 37.30 2.13
C VAL A 61 8.04 38.30 1.52
N ILE A 62 7.77 39.43 2.19
CA ILE A 62 6.85 40.47 1.71
C ILE A 62 7.41 41.22 0.50
N ARG A 63 8.73 41.36 0.39
CA ARG A 63 9.36 41.92 -0.81
C ARG A 63 9.01 41.14 -2.07
N HIS A 64 8.71 39.85 -1.94
CA HIS A 64 8.35 38.97 -3.05
C HIS A 64 6.85 38.75 -3.21
N THR A 65 6.07 38.77 -2.13
CA THR A 65 4.62 38.46 -2.14
C THR A 65 3.70 39.68 -2.11
N GLY A 66 4.25 40.86 -1.77
CA GLY A 66 3.51 42.11 -1.62
C GLY A 66 2.85 42.28 -0.25
N ALA A 67 2.67 43.54 0.16
CA ALA A 67 2.21 43.90 1.50
C ALA A 67 0.77 43.48 1.85
N LYS A 68 -0.04 43.07 0.85
CA LYS A 68 -1.44 42.64 1.06
C LYS A 68 -1.55 41.37 1.92
N ASN A 69 -0.51 40.55 1.92
CA ASN A 69 -0.46 39.28 2.64
C ASN A 69 0.37 39.36 3.93
N LEU A 70 0.76 40.57 4.38
CA LEU A 70 1.59 40.78 5.57
C LEU A 70 1.06 40.00 6.79
N HIS A 71 -0.22 40.09 7.08
CA HIS A 71 -0.82 39.43 8.24
C HIS A 71 -0.67 37.89 8.18
N VAL A 72 -0.98 37.30 7.02
CA VAL A 72 -0.89 35.85 6.78
C VAL A 72 0.56 35.39 6.85
N VAL A 73 1.49 36.14 6.25
CA VAL A 73 2.93 35.84 6.29
C VAL A 73 3.47 35.90 7.71
N THR A 74 3.10 36.93 8.49
CA THR A 74 3.52 37.06 9.89
C THR A 74 3.01 35.89 10.73
N GLU A 75 1.76 35.48 10.57
CA GLU A 75 1.19 34.34 11.28
C GLU A 75 1.89 33.03 10.93
N ILE A 76 2.15 32.78 9.65
CA ILE A 76 2.84 31.57 9.19
C ILE A 76 4.28 31.54 9.72
N VAL A 77 5.04 32.64 9.61
CA VAL A 77 6.42 32.72 10.11
C VAL A 77 6.48 32.49 11.62
N SER A 78 5.56 33.10 12.38
CA SER A 78 5.51 32.93 13.83
C SER A 78 5.21 31.48 14.23
N ASN A 79 4.26 30.83 13.54
CA ASN A 79 3.95 29.42 13.78
C ASN A 79 5.13 28.49 13.40
N VAL A 80 5.84 28.78 12.30
CA VAL A 80 7.05 28.01 11.91
C VAL A 80 8.16 28.18 12.96
N ALA A 81 8.40 29.41 13.42
CA ALA A 81 9.39 29.71 14.44
C ALA A 81 9.05 29.06 15.79
N GLU A 82 7.77 29.09 16.18
CA GLU A 82 7.29 28.40 17.38
C GLU A 82 7.45 26.88 17.29
N ASN A 83 7.07 26.29 16.16
CA ASN A 83 7.26 24.85 15.93
C ASN A 83 8.74 24.48 16.03
N GLN A 84 9.63 25.27 15.44
CA GLN A 84 11.06 25.03 15.54
C GLN A 84 11.58 25.18 16.98
N ARG A 85 11.10 26.17 17.72
CA ARG A 85 11.44 26.37 19.14
C ARG A 85 10.97 25.20 20.01
N LEU A 86 9.79 24.62 19.72
CA LEU A 86 9.28 23.45 20.43
C LEU A 86 10.09 22.19 20.13
N LEU A 87 10.63 22.06 18.91
CA LEU A 87 11.48 20.94 18.50
C LEU A 87 12.92 21.06 19.04
N THR A 88 13.46 22.28 19.09
CA THR A 88 14.87 22.55 19.46
C THR A 88 15.06 22.93 20.93
N GLY A 89 13.99 23.28 21.63
CA GLY A 89 14.05 23.64 23.05
C GLY A 89 14.50 22.47 23.93
N PRO A 90 15.20 22.74 25.04
CA PRO A 90 15.52 21.70 26.01
C PRO A 90 14.21 21.07 26.49
N PRO A 91 14.13 19.73 26.61
CA PRO A 91 12.93 19.07 27.08
C PRO A 91 12.54 19.68 28.43
N LYS A 92 11.33 20.24 28.53
CA LYS A 92 10.81 20.79 29.80
C LYS A 92 11.06 19.75 30.89
N SER A 93 11.78 20.13 31.94
CA SER A 93 12.02 19.26 33.09
C SER A 93 10.68 18.91 33.73
N SER A 94 10.18 17.74 33.37
CA SER A 94 8.96 17.19 33.92
C SER A 94 9.23 16.82 35.38
N ASN A 95 8.74 17.61 36.33
CA ASN A 95 8.61 17.21 37.75
C ASN A 95 7.59 16.06 37.94
N ARG A 96 7.01 15.54 36.86
CA ARG A 96 6.30 14.27 36.88
C ARG A 96 7.34 13.17 36.98
N PHE A 97 7.36 12.44 38.10
CA PHE A 97 8.01 11.13 38.18
C PHE A 97 7.60 10.33 36.93
N SER A 98 8.53 10.18 36.01
CA SER A 98 8.38 9.34 34.83
C SER A 98 8.42 7.90 35.32
N MET A 99 7.29 7.40 35.82
CA MET A 99 6.97 6.00 35.57
C MET A 99 7.13 5.83 34.08
N ALA A 100 8.17 5.12 33.64
CA ALA A 100 8.34 4.76 32.25
C ALA A 100 6.97 4.27 31.79
N PHE A 101 6.30 5.03 30.93
CA PHE A 101 5.11 4.53 30.26
C PHE A 101 5.63 3.33 29.48
N ARG A 102 5.48 2.12 30.05
CA ARG A 102 5.56 0.89 29.29
C ARG A 102 4.59 1.12 28.15
N LYS A 103 5.11 1.44 26.97
CA LYS A 103 4.34 1.52 25.74
C LYS A 103 3.45 0.29 25.77
N SER A 104 2.13 0.48 25.85
CA SER A 104 1.23 -0.65 25.95
C SER A 104 1.52 -1.54 24.73
N LYS A 105 2.02 -2.77 24.96
CA LYS A 105 2.38 -3.72 23.88
C LYS A 105 1.25 -3.86 22.85
N LYS A 106 0.01 -3.66 23.31
CA LYS A 106 -1.25 -3.67 22.56
C LYS A 106 -1.25 -2.90 21.23
N LEU A 107 -0.62 -1.72 21.13
CA LEU A 107 -0.59 -0.96 19.85
C LEU A 107 0.41 -1.54 18.84
N SER A 108 1.51 -2.12 19.32
CA SER A 108 2.47 -2.85 18.48
C SER A 108 1.87 -4.16 17.98
N ASP A 109 1.19 -4.88 18.88
CA ASP A 109 0.55 -6.16 18.60
C ASP A 109 -0.58 -6.01 17.56
N TYR A 110 -1.36 -4.92 17.64
CA TYR A 110 -2.40 -4.62 16.64
C TYR A 110 -1.84 -4.37 15.23
N ARG A 111 -0.75 -3.57 15.13
CA ARG A 111 -0.10 -3.32 13.83
C ARG A 111 0.57 -4.59 13.28
N ALA A 112 1.19 -5.40 14.14
CA ALA A 112 1.78 -6.67 13.75
C ALA A 112 0.72 -7.67 13.24
N SER A 113 -0.37 -7.83 13.99
CA SER A 113 -1.49 -8.71 13.61
C SER A 113 -2.13 -8.31 12.28
N ARG A 114 -2.25 -7.02 11.98
CA ARG A 114 -2.81 -6.55 10.70
C ARG A 114 -1.87 -6.79 9.51
N VAL A 115 -0.55 -6.75 9.73
CA VAL A 115 0.45 -7.08 8.70
C VAL A 115 0.47 -8.59 8.45
N GLU A 116 0.36 -9.39 9.50
CA GLU A 116 0.25 -10.85 9.43
C GLU A 116 -1.03 -11.27 8.69
N ALA A 117 -2.18 -10.72 9.06
CA ALA A 117 -3.45 -11.01 8.40
C ALA A 117 -3.46 -10.64 6.90
N ARG A 118 -2.70 -9.60 6.50
CA ARG A 118 -2.51 -9.27 5.07
C ARG A 118 -1.65 -10.31 4.34
N ARG A 119 -0.57 -10.78 4.97
CA ARG A 119 0.27 -11.84 4.38
C ARG A 119 -0.50 -13.15 4.23
N ASP A 120 -1.28 -13.51 5.24
CA ASP A 120 -2.13 -14.70 5.21
C ASP A 120 -3.19 -14.60 4.11
N LEU A 121 -3.80 -13.42 3.93
CA LEU A 121 -4.74 -13.17 2.84
C LEU A 121 -4.08 -13.38 1.47
N TYR A 122 -2.89 -12.82 1.24
CA TYR A 122 -2.16 -13.02 -0.02
C TYR A 122 -1.85 -14.49 -0.29
N ALA A 123 -1.41 -15.23 0.74
CA ALA A 123 -1.13 -16.66 0.61
C ALA A 123 -2.39 -17.47 0.25
N VAL A 124 -3.54 -17.14 0.86
CA VAL A 124 -4.82 -17.79 0.55
C VAL A 124 -5.32 -17.44 -0.85
N GLU A 125 -5.11 -16.20 -1.32
CA GLU A 125 -5.46 -15.80 -2.68
C GLU A 125 -4.58 -16.52 -3.72
N GLU A 126 -3.28 -16.67 -3.45
CA GLU A 126 -2.38 -17.46 -4.28
C GLU A 126 -2.79 -18.95 -4.33
N GLN A 127 -3.14 -19.54 -3.18
CA GLN A 127 -3.68 -20.90 -3.11
C GLN A 127 -4.98 -21.05 -3.92
N LEU A 128 -5.87 -20.07 -3.86
CA LEU A 128 -7.11 -20.10 -4.63
C LEU A 128 -6.85 -20.08 -6.14
N GLU A 129 -5.90 -19.27 -6.60
CA GLU A 129 -5.55 -19.20 -8.02
C GLU A 129 -4.86 -20.48 -8.50
N THR A 130 -3.96 -21.05 -7.70
CA THR A 130 -3.34 -22.34 -8.05
C THR A 130 -4.38 -23.47 -8.09
N ALA A 131 -5.33 -23.50 -7.16
CA ALA A 131 -6.43 -24.48 -7.16
C ALA A 131 -7.36 -24.33 -8.38
N LYS A 132 -7.64 -23.10 -8.84
CA LYS A 132 -8.38 -22.88 -10.10
C LYS A 132 -7.60 -23.37 -11.32
N GLN A 133 -6.28 -23.18 -11.33
CA GLN A 133 -5.44 -23.68 -12.42
C GLN A 133 -5.39 -25.21 -12.46
N THR A 134 -5.36 -25.87 -11.30
CA THR A 134 -5.43 -27.34 -11.23
C THR A 134 -6.80 -27.84 -11.66
N GLU A 135 -7.89 -27.19 -11.26
CA GLU A 135 -9.26 -27.50 -11.73
C GLU A 135 -9.33 -27.49 -13.26
N LYS A 136 -8.80 -26.43 -13.90
CA LYS A 136 -8.74 -26.34 -15.37
C LYS A 136 -7.98 -27.50 -16.01
N LYS A 137 -6.86 -27.93 -15.41
CA LYS A 137 -6.07 -29.08 -15.90
C LYS A 137 -6.87 -30.38 -15.81
N VAL A 138 -7.52 -30.62 -14.68
CA VAL A 138 -8.35 -31.81 -14.45
C VAL A 138 -9.53 -31.86 -15.41
N LEU A 139 -10.20 -30.73 -15.66
CA LEU A 139 -11.28 -30.65 -16.64
C LEU A 139 -10.79 -30.91 -18.08
N ASN A 140 -9.59 -30.46 -18.42
CA ASN A 140 -8.99 -30.75 -19.72
C ASN A 140 -8.64 -32.24 -19.87
N GLU A 141 -8.09 -32.87 -18.82
CA GLU A 141 -7.87 -34.32 -18.80
C GLU A 141 -9.18 -35.10 -19.01
N ALA A 142 -10.27 -34.68 -18.36
CA ALA A 142 -11.59 -35.28 -18.55
C ALA A 142 -12.09 -35.13 -20.01
N LEU A 143 -11.91 -33.96 -20.61
CA LEU A 143 -12.28 -33.70 -22.01
C LEU A 143 -11.53 -34.64 -22.96
N ILE A 144 -10.21 -34.77 -22.79
CA ILE A 144 -9.36 -35.64 -23.62
C ILE A 144 -9.80 -37.11 -23.46
N LEU A 145 -10.07 -37.57 -22.24
CA LEU A 145 -10.56 -38.93 -22.01
C LEU A 145 -11.94 -39.17 -22.63
N SER A 146 -12.82 -38.15 -22.64
CA SER A 146 -14.13 -38.22 -23.30
C SER A 146 -13.98 -38.35 -24.81
N GLN A 147 -13.14 -37.53 -25.44
CA GLN A 147 -12.85 -37.60 -26.87
C GLN A 147 -12.26 -38.96 -27.24
N ARG A 148 -11.29 -39.46 -26.45
CA ARG A 148 -10.68 -40.79 -26.67
C ARG A 148 -11.71 -41.92 -26.54
N LYS A 149 -12.71 -41.78 -25.67
CA LYS A 149 -13.82 -42.75 -25.56
C LYS A 149 -14.74 -42.72 -26.78
N GLU A 150 -14.94 -41.55 -27.39
CA GLU A 150 -15.72 -41.40 -28.63
C GLU A 150 -14.98 -42.00 -29.82
N GLU A 151 -13.68 -41.69 -29.99
CA GLU A 151 -12.83 -42.24 -31.05
C GLU A 151 -12.78 -43.78 -31.05
N LEU A 152 -12.80 -44.41 -29.86
CA LEU A 152 -12.86 -45.87 -29.74
C LEU A 152 -14.12 -46.51 -30.32
N LYS A 153 -15.23 -45.76 -30.43
CA LYS A 153 -16.46 -46.27 -31.06
C LYS A 153 -16.29 -46.40 -32.57
N GLU A 154 -15.54 -45.50 -33.17
CA GLU A 154 -15.29 -45.44 -34.61
C GLU A 154 -14.19 -46.40 -35.06
N LEU A 155 -13.25 -46.73 -34.17
CA LEU A 155 -12.17 -47.66 -34.48
C LEU A 155 -12.65 -49.11 -34.61
N LYS A 156 -12.26 -49.80 -35.70
CA LYS A 156 -12.48 -51.24 -35.87
C LYS A 156 -11.50 -52.01 -34.97
N MET A 157 -12.00 -52.56 -33.87
CA MET A 157 -11.27 -53.39 -32.91
C MET A 157 -12.06 -54.66 -32.61
N THR A 158 -11.39 -55.69 -32.09
CA THR A 158 -12.11 -56.87 -31.60
C THR A 158 -12.95 -56.51 -30.36
N PRO A 159 -14.07 -57.22 -30.11
CA PRO A 159 -14.94 -56.92 -28.98
C PRO A 159 -14.24 -56.98 -27.61
N GLU A 160 -13.29 -57.88 -27.44
CA GLU A 160 -12.52 -58.03 -26.20
C GLU A 160 -11.53 -56.90 -25.98
N GLU A 161 -10.78 -56.50 -27.02
CA GLU A 161 -9.88 -55.35 -26.96
C GLU A 161 -10.65 -54.07 -26.65
N ARG A 162 -11.79 -53.86 -27.31
CA ARG A 162 -12.67 -52.72 -27.06
C ARG A 162 -13.17 -52.70 -25.62
N ARG A 163 -13.53 -53.85 -25.03
CA ARG A 163 -13.94 -53.92 -23.61
C ARG A 163 -12.79 -53.54 -22.67
N LYS A 164 -11.58 -54.05 -22.90
CA LYS A 164 -10.40 -53.75 -22.06
C LYS A 164 -10.04 -52.26 -22.14
N THR A 165 -9.99 -51.67 -23.33
CA THR A 165 -9.64 -50.25 -23.52
C THR A 165 -10.70 -49.33 -22.95
N THR A 166 -11.99 -49.63 -23.15
CA THR A 166 -13.09 -48.84 -22.58
C THR A 166 -13.07 -48.90 -21.05
N SER A 167 -12.85 -50.08 -20.46
CA SER A 167 -12.72 -50.25 -19.01
C SER A 167 -11.54 -49.45 -18.44
N ALA A 168 -10.40 -49.42 -19.15
CA ALA A 168 -9.23 -48.64 -18.72
C ALA A 168 -9.52 -47.13 -18.74
N ILE A 169 -10.19 -46.63 -19.78
CA ILE A 169 -10.60 -45.21 -19.87
C ILE A 169 -11.62 -44.88 -18.78
N GLU A 170 -12.57 -45.77 -18.49
CA GLU A 170 -13.54 -45.56 -17.42
C GLU A 170 -12.88 -45.52 -16.03
N GLN A 171 -11.85 -46.33 -15.79
CA GLN A 171 -11.05 -46.25 -14.57
C GLN A 171 -10.29 -44.93 -14.48
N GLN A 172 -9.66 -44.48 -15.57
CA GLN A 172 -8.99 -43.17 -15.62
C GLN A 172 -9.99 -42.03 -15.40
N MET A 173 -11.17 -42.10 -16.01
CA MET A 173 -12.23 -41.10 -15.83
C MET A 173 -12.71 -41.05 -14.37
N LYS A 174 -12.87 -42.21 -13.70
CA LYS A 174 -13.19 -42.25 -12.26
C LYS A 174 -12.11 -41.55 -11.43
N GLN A 175 -10.83 -41.74 -11.74
CA GLN A 175 -9.73 -41.07 -11.04
C GLN A 175 -9.76 -39.55 -11.27
N VAL A 176 -10.01 -39.10 -12.50
CA VAL A 176 -10.10 -37.68 -12.84
C VAL A 176 -11.28 -37.03 -12.11
N LEU A 177 -12.45 -37.67 -12.06
CA LEU A 177 -13.60 -37.18 -11.31
C LEU A 177 -13.34 -37.12 -9.81
N GLN A 178 -12.60 -38.09 -9.26
CA GLN A 178 -12.20 -38.05 -7.85
C GLN A 178 -11.26 -36.85 -7.59
N LYS A 179 -10.24 -36.66 -8.43
CA LYS A 179 -9.34 -35.49 -8.34
C LYS A 179 -10.11 -34.18 -8.45
N HIS A 180 -11.09 -34.10 -9.36
CA HIS A 180 -11.93 -32.92 -9.53
C HIS A 180 -12.68 -32.59 -8.24
N ARG A 181 -13.31 -33.59 -7.62
CA ARG A 181 -14.01 -33.42 -6.33
C ARG A 181 -13.07 -32.93 -5.23
N ASP A 182 -11.85 -33.43 -5.18
CA ASP A 182 -10.85 -33.02 -4.19
C ASP A 182 -10.43 -31.56 -4.41
N VAL A 183 -10.22 -31.15 -5.66
CA VAL A 183 -9.92 -29.75 -6.03
C VAL A 183 -11.11 -28.82 -5.75
N GLU A 184 -12.35 -29.22 -6.02
CA GLU A 184 -13.53 -28.43 -5.66
C GLU A 184 -13.63 -28.20 -4.14
N ALA A 185 -13.30 -29.22 -3.35
CA ALA A 185 -13.25 -29.10 -1.89
C ALA A 185 -12.16 -28.12 -1.45
N GLU A 186 -10.99 -28.16 -2.09
CA GLU A 186 -9.88 -27.24 -1.84
C GLU A 186 -10.25 -25.78 -2.19
N ILE A 187 -10.85 -25.55 -3.37
CA ILE A 187 -11.35 -24.23 -3.79
C ILE A 187 -12.39 -23.71 -2.79
N LYS A 188 -13.33 -24.56 -2.37
CA LYS A 188 -14.36 -24.17 -1.38
C LYS A 188 -13.72 -23.78 -0.05
N ASN A 189 -12.71 -24.51 0.40
CA ASN A 189 -11.99 -24.19 1.63
C ASN A 189 -11.18 -22.88 1.51
N ALA A 190 -10.42 -22.71 0.43
CA ALA A 190 -9.65 -21.49 0.17
C ALA A 190 -10.56 -20.25 0.07
N ARG A 191 -11.73 -20.36 -0.58
CA ARG A 191 -12.73 -19.28 -0.59
C ARG A 191 -13.22 -18.92 0.81
N ARG A 192 -13.51 -19.94 1.65
CA ARG A 192 -13.94 -19.71 3.04
C ARG A 192 -12.87 -18.98 3.85
N LEU A 193 -11.60 -19.42 3.73
CA LEU A 193 -10.47 -18.79 4.40
C LEU A 193 -10.28 -17.34 3.91
N SER A 194 -10.40 -17.09 2.61
CA SER A 194 -10.28 -15.74 2.04
C SER A 194 -11.29 -14.77 2.65
N VAL A 195 -12.55 -15.21 2.85
CA VAL A 195 -13.59 -14.38 3.50
C VAL A 195 -13.25 -14.10 4.97
N ILE A 196 -12.74 -15.09 5.71
CA ILE A 196 -12.35 -14.92 7.12
C ILE A 196 -11.19 -13.91 7.25
N HIS A 197 -10.17 -14.01 6.39
CA HIS A 197 -9.06 -13.07 6.42
C HIS A 197 -9.47 -11.65 5.96
N LYS A 198 -10.37 -11.53 4.98
CA LYS A 198 -10.92 -10.23 4.55
C LYS A 198 -11.72 -9.54 5.66
N THR A 199 -12.56 -10.28 6.37
CA THR A 199 -13.34 -9.75 7.50
C THR A 199 -12.47 -9.38 8.70
N SER A 200 -11.33 -10.04 8.90
CA SER A 200 -10.37 -9.70 9.97
C SER A 200 -9.56 -8.41 9.72
N LEU A 201 -9.65 -7.84 8.51
CA LEU A 201 -8.92 -6.62 8.12
C LEU A 201 -9.77 -5.33 8.13
N VAL A 202 -11.09 -5.48 8.28
CA VAL A 202 -12.11 -4.40 8.39
C VAL A 202 -12.28 -4.03 9.85
#